data_AF-A0A5C8T5Y7-F1
#
_entry.id   AF-A0A5C8T5Y7-F1
#
_cell.length_a   1.000
_cell.length_b   1.000
_cell.length_c   1.000
_cell.angle_alpha   90.00
_cell.angle_beta   90.00
_cell.angle_gamma   90.00
#
_symmetry.space_group_name_H-M   'P 1'
#
loop_
_entity.id
_entity.type
_entity.pdbx_description
1 polymer ?
#
loop_
_entity_poly.entity_id
_entity_poly.type
_entity_poly.pdbx_seq_one_letter_code
_entity_poly.pdbx_strand_id
1 'polypeptide(L)'
;MSSSRSLNDLDRRLLKLESATLGPQYRKVVCWAIEGPKDLPEGAAAAFLRECGHDLRDEDHNIIRIMVAADRDLPLKDITARGCR
;
A
#
# COMPACT_ATOMS: atom_id res chain seq x y z
N MET A 1 6.75 21.65 49.86
CA MET A 1 6.63 20.23 49.47
C MET A 1 6.80 20.14 47.96
N SER A 2 8.03 20.00 47.48
CA SER A 2 8.32 19.95 46.04
C SER A 2 7.98 18.57 45.51
N SER A 3 7.00 18.51 44.61
CA SER A 3 6.58 17.30 43.95
C SER A 3 7.66 16.88 42.95
N SER A 4 8.61 16.04 43.39
CA SER A 4 9.52 15.33 42.51
C SER A 4 8.74 14.28 41.73
N ARG A 5 7.94 14.71 40.74
CA ARG A 5 7.56 13.83 39.64
C ARG A 5 8.87 13.43 38.96
N SER A 6 9.34 12.24 39.35
CA SER A 6 10.55 11.62 38.85
C SER A 6 10.62 11.79 37.34
N LEU A 7 11.73 12.36 36.83
CA LEU A 7 12.02 12.48 35.40
C LEU A 7 11.75 11.14 34.67
N ASN A 8 11.97 10.01 35.35
CA ASN A 8 11.70 8.67 34.84
C ASN A 8 10.22 8.38 34.52
N ASP A 9 9.27 9.02 35.20
CA ASP A 9 7.83 8.87 34.89
C ASP A 9 7.47 9.66 33.64
N LEU A 10 8.03 10.86 33.49
CA LEU A 10 7.84 11.68 32.30
C LEU A 10 8.44 10.98 31.07
N ASP A 11 9.66 10.44 31.19
CA ASP A 11 10.34 9.73 30.10
C ASP A 11 9.58 8.47 29.69
N ARG A 12 9.05 7.69 30.65
CA ARG A 12 8.19 6.53 30.33
C ARG A 12 6.90 6.93 29.63
N ARG A 13 6.29 8.03 30.04
CA ARG A 13 5.05 8.54 29.42
C ARG A 13 5.32 9.08 28.02
N LEU A 14 6.45 9.75 27.80
CA LEU A 14 6.93 10.18 26.49
C LEU A 14 7.19 9.00 25.57
N LEU A 15 7.94 7.99 26.02
CA LEU A 15 8.23 6.78 25.24
C LEU A 15 6.94 6.02 24.86
N LYS A 16 5.96 5.97 25.79
CA LYS A 16 4.65 5.37 25.54
C LYS A 16 3.80 6.19 24.56
N LEU A 17 3.94 7.51 24.59
CA LEU A 17 3.30 8.39 23.61
C LEU A 17 3.94 8.22 22.24
N GLU A 18 5.27 8.30 22.14
CA GLU A 18 6.04 8.16 20.90
C GLU A 18 5.81 6.80 20.22
N SER A 19 5.75 5.72 21.01
CA SER A 19 5.39 4.38 20.48
C SER A 19 3.93 4.28 20.02
N ALA A 20 3.02 5.11 20.55
CA ALA A 20 1.63 5.18 20.11
C ALA A 20 1.42 6.13 18.92
N THR A 21 2.26 7.17 18.76
CA THR A 21 2.24 8.10 17.60
C THR A 21 3.03 7.60 16.40
N LEU A 22 3.87 6.58 16.57
CA LEU A 22 4.33 5.73 15.48
C LEU A 22 3.12 4.93 14.95
N GLY A 23 2.21 5.62 14.26
CA GLY A 23 1.21 5.01 13.39
C GLY A 23 1.89 4.04 12.42
N PRO A 24 1.13 3.10 11.80
CA PRO A 24 1.69 1.95 11.10
C PRO A 24 2.88 2.36 10.25
N GLN A 25 4.07 1.92 10.70
CA GLN A 25 5.36 2.26 10.14
C GLN A 25 5.29 2.11 8.62
N TYR A 26 5.35 3.24 7.92
CA TYR A 26 5.59 3.33 6.48
C TYR A 26 4.92 2.23 5.65
N ARG A 27 3.57 2.23 5.55
CA ARG A 27 2.92 1.46 4.48
C ARG A 27 3.45 2.00 3.17
N LYS A 28 4.24 1.21 2.45
CA LYS A 28 4.86 1.66 1.22
C LYS A 28 3.72 1.89 0.24
N VAL A 29 3.68 3.07 -0.39
CA VAL A 29 2.78 3.30 -1.51
C VAL A 29 3.40 2.59 -2.70
N VAL A 30 2.70 1.60 -3.23
CA VAL A 30 3.17 0.82 -4.39
C VAL A 30 2.14 0.98 -5.49
N CYS A 31 2.61 1.45 -6.65
CA CYS A 31 1.78 1.60 -7.83
C CYS A 31 2.00 0.42 -8.76
N TRP A 32 0.91 -0.09 -9.31
CA TRP A 32 0.87 -1.16 -10.29
C TRP A 32 0.09 -0.69 -11.51
N ALA A 33 0.40 -1.23 -12.68
CA ALA A 33 -0.33 -0.87 -13.90
C ALA A 33 -0.61 -2.12 -14.74
N ILE A 34 -1.87 -2.28 -15.13
CA ILE A 34 -2.30 -3.34 -16.03
C ILE A 34 -3.08 -2.74 -17.20
N GLU A 35 -3.00 -3.40 -18.35
CA GLU A 35 -3.89 -3.17 -19.49
C GLU A 35 -4.93 -4.28 -19.49
N GLY A 36 -6.20 -3.93 -19.71
CA GLY A 36 -7.29 -4.89 -19.61
C GLY A 36 -8.65 -4.35 -20.05
N PRO A 37 -9.69 -5.20 -20.01
CA PRO A 37 -11.05 -4.80 -20.33
C PRO A 37 -11.59 -3.81 -19.30
N LYS A 38 -12.58 -3.01 -19.72
CA LYS A 38 -13.23 -2.00 -18.88
C LYS A 38 -13.93 -2.62 -17.66
N ASP A 39 -14.58 -3.76 -17.87
CA ASP A 39 -15.47 -4.38 -16.88
C ASP A 39 -14.75 -5.50 -16.11
N LEU A 40 -13.54 -5.19 -15.62
CA LEU A 40 -12.77 -6.14 -14.83
C LEU A 40 -13.43 -6.35 -13.45
N PRO A 41 -13.70 -7.60 -13.03
CA PRO A 41 -14.26 -7.86 -11.71
C PRO A 41 -13.38 -7.32 -10.59
N GLU A 42 -14.01 -6.97 -9.47
CA GLU A 42 -13.29 -6.58 -8.26
C GLU A 42 -12.31 -7.68 -7.84
N GLY A 43 -11.07 -7.29 -7.50
CA GLY A 43 -10.02 -8.22 -7.11
C GLY A 43 -9.32 -8.97 -8.26
N ALA A 44 -9.89 -9.04 -9.46
CA ALA A 44 -9.27 -9.75 -10.58
C ALA A 44 -7.93 -9.11 -11.02
N ALA A 45 -7.82 -7.79 -10.92
CA ALA A 45 -6.55 -7.08 -11.17
C ALA A 45 -5.44 -7.52 -10.20
N ALA A 46 -5.76 -7.65 -8.91
CA ALA A 46 -4.80 -8.06 -7.90
C ALA A 46 -4.43 -9.54 -8.04
N ALA A 47 -5.39 -10.41 -8.36
CA ALA A 47 -5.14 -11.82 -8.65
C ALA A 47 -4.18 -11.99 -9.83
N PHE A 48 -4.45 -11.30 -10.95
CA PHE A 48 -3.57 -11.32 -12.12
C PHE A 48 -2.15 -10.83 -11.82
N LEU A 49 -2.00 -9.74 -11.06
CA LEU A 49 -0.67 -9.25 -10.67
C LEU A 49 0.09 -10.26 -9.80
N ARG A 50 -0.59 -10.96 -8.89
CA ARG A 50 0.01 -12.04 -8.10
C ARG A 50 0.42 -13.23 -8.98
N GLU A 51 -0.39 -13.60 -9.98
CA GLU A 51 -0.05 -14.62 -10.98
C GLU A 51 1.17 -14.23 -11.82
N CYS A 52 1.37 -12.93 -12.08
CA CYS A 52 2.56 -12.40 -12.73
C CYS A 52 3.81 -12.41 -11.84
N GLY A 53 3.66 -12.74 -10.55
CA GLY A 53 4.75 -12.81 -9.57
C GLY A 53 4.97 -11.54 -8.75
N HIS A 54 4.04 -10.57 -8.78
CA HIS A 54 4.14 -9.37 -7.94
C HIS A 54 3.74 -9.66 -6.50
N ASP A 55 4.53 -9.13 -5.55
CA ASP A 55 4.28 -9.24 -4.12
C ASP A 55 3.32 -8.12 -3.64
N LEU A 56 2.02 -8.31 -3.88
CA LEU A 56 0.97 -7.41 -3.40
C LEU A 56 0.67 -7.70 -1.94
N ARG A 57 1.46 -7.06 -1.06
CA ARG A 57 1.33 -7.16 0.39
C ARG A 57 0.12 -6.38 0.89
N ASP A 58 -0.70 -6.99 1.74
CA ASP A 58 -1.91 -6.35 2.27
C ASP A 58 -1.59 -5.21 3.25
N GLU A 59 -0.37 -5.18 3.78
CA GLU A 59 0.11 -4.06 4.61
C GLU A 59 0.44 -2.81 3.80
N ASP A 60 0.70 -2.96 2.48
CA ASP A 60 1.07 -1.85 1.61
C ASP A 60 -0.16 -1.12 1.05
N HIS A 61 0.02 0.15 0.70
CA HIS A 61 -1.01 0.91 0.00
C HIS A 61 -0.87 0.67 -1.51
N ASN A 62 -1.46 -0.43 -1.98
CA ASN A 62 -1.41 -0.86 -3.37
C ASN A 62 -2.41 -0.07 -4.23
N ILE A 63 -1.89 0.71 -5.18
CA ILE A 63 -2.70 1.45 -6.17
C ILE A 63 -2.56 0.72 -7.51
N ILE A 64 -3.64 0.12 -8.01
CA ILE A 64 -3.64 -0.58 -9.29
C ILE A 64 -4.33 0.30 -10.35
N ARG A 65 -3.58 0.76 -11.35
CA ARG A 65 -4.10 1.51 -12.49
C ARG A 65 -4.49 0.56 -13.60
N ILE A 66 -5.76 0.57 -13.99
CA ILE A 66 -6.27 -0.23 -15.11
C ILE A 66 -6.35 0.69 -16.33
N MET A 67 -5.45 0.49 -17.29
CA MET A 67 -5.47 1.15 -18.58
C MET A 67 -6.44 0.38 -19.49
N VAL A 68 -7.59 0.99 -19.76
CA VAL A 68 -8.60 0.37 -20.63
C VAL A 68 -8.16 0.54 -22.08
N ALA A 69 -7.97 -0.57 -22.79
CA ALA A 69 -7.75 -0.52 -24.22
C ALA A 69 -9.06 -0.09 -24.91
N ALA A 70 -9.00 1.00 -25.67
CA ALA A 70 -10.14 1.44 -26.47
C ALA A 70 -10.49 0.35 -27.51
N ASP A 71 -11.72 -0.16 -27.43
CA ASP A 71 -12.41 -0.97 -28.44
C ASP A 71 -11.94 -2.42 -28.66
N ARG A 72 -11.22 -3.07 -27.74
CA ARG A 72 -10.86 -4.49 -27.89
C ARG A 72 -10.89 -5.25 -26.56
N ASP A 73 -11.51 -6.43 -26.59
CA ASP A 73 -11.34 -7.46 -25.54
C ASP A 73 -9.90 -8.02 -25.63
N LEU A 74 -8.95 -7.26 -25.09
CA LEU A 74 -7.56 -7.70 -24.99
C LEU A 74 -7.35 -8.51 -23.71
N PRO A 75 -6.49 -9.53 -23.77
CA PRO A 75 -6.09 -10.26 -22.56
C PRO A 75 -5.40 -9.31 -21.57
N LEU A 76 -5.52 -9.63 -20.28
CA LEU A 76 -4.82 -8.89 -19.24
C LEU A 76 -3.31 -8.88 -19.48
N LYS A 77 -2.70 -7.72 -19.32
CA LYS A 77 -1.28 -7.52 -19.54
C LYS A 77 -0.68 -6.63 -18.46
N ASP A 78 0.38 -7.12 -17.83
CA ASP A 78 1.16 -6.32 -16.90
C ASP A 78 1.99 -5.28 -17.66
N ILE A 79 1.80 -4.01 -17.30
CA ILE A 79 2.51 -2.87 -17.85
C ILE A 79 3.16 -2.03 -16.73
N THR A 80 3.32 -2.60 -15.53
CA THR A 80 3.86 -1.92 -14.35
C THR A 80 5.21 -1.25 -14.63
N ALA A 81 6.12 -1.94 -15.34
CA ALA A 81 7.42 -1.40 -15.73
C ALA A 81 7.35 -0.15 -16.65
N ARG A 82 6.19 0.10 -17.27
CA ARG A 82 5.95 1.23 -18.19
C ARG A 82 5.11 2.34 -17.54
N GLY A 83 4.28 2.02 -16.54
CA GLY A 83 3.30 2.93 -15.93
C GLY A 83 3.74 3.59 -14.61
N CYS A 84 4.87 3.16 -14.03
CA CYS A 84 5.42 3.71 -12.79
C CYS A 84 6.65 4.58 -13.09
N ARG A 85 6.42 5.77 -13.63
CA ARG A 85 7.37 6.89 -13.62
C ARG A 85 6.67 8.15 -13.13
#